data_AF-A0A151EU22-F1
#
_entry.id   AF-A0A151EU22-F1
#
_cell.length_a   1.000
_cell.length_b   1.000
_cell.length_c   1.000
_cell.angle_alpha   90.00
_cell.angle_beta   90.00
_cell.angle_gamma   90.00
#
_symmetry.space_group_name_H-M   'P 1'
#
loop_
_entity.id
_entity.type
_entity.pdbx_description
1 polymer ?
#
loop_
_entity_poly.entity_id
_entity_poly.type
_entity_poly.pdbx_seq_one_letter_code
_entity_poly.pdbx_strand_id
1 'polypeptide(L)'
;MKKISSLLVLIFIAFSLILSTIVVTAYQENNNSIINLNLCDESSLLGTLGTIVWDNGMDYSGLIYSQWDENKQFDFYIVDDFYFEEEAEISDVYWIGGYWGQNYESGNFDWSISFYYDNTSEGKPDGHPYSPSFAGPYLFTWIEINKEILYNSGNSIYYKFWINLPEIIKFEANKKYWISIWAEGSYPPQSGWGYHKSILLNASLLGSDYFSFPFWTPGIDVQGFDFDMAFQLSEPIGPLPPNPPYIEGPREGRAKTKLCWTFQSEDMNGDAIKYVINWGDGSINETDYNSSYDPIELCHTYSKNGVYAIIAYAEDETGLKSNESTFGISIPRYRELNKYLQLIFEQFSMLNRILNFLR
;
A
#
# COMPACT_ATOMS: atom_id res chain seq x y z
N MET A 1 10.77 -22.00 63.59
CA MET A 1 9.95 -21.82 62.37
C MET A 1 10.85 -21.32 61.26
N LYS A 2 10.81 -21.99 60.12
CA LYS A 2 11.92 -22.22 59.20
C LYS A 2 12.19 -21.03 58.26
N LYS A 3 13.48 -20.65 58.16
CA LYS A 3 14.12 -20.04 56.98
C LYS A 3 14.39 -21.14 55.95
N ILE A 4 13.63 -21.19 54.84
CA ILE A 4 13.90 -21.91 53.58
C ILE A 4 12.96 -21.25 52.55
N SER A 5 13.31 -20.87 51.32
CA SER A 5 14.53 -20.51 50.63
C SER A 5 14.05 -19.78 49.37
N SER A 6 14.61 -18.62 49.03
CA SER A 6 14.36 -17.85 47.80
C SER A 6 14.90 -18.53 46.52
N LEU A 7 15.11 -19.86 46.58
CA LEU A 7 15.67 -20.71 45.53
C LEU A 7 14.56 -21.46 44.75
N LEU A 8 13.32 -21.42 45.22
CA LEU A 8 12.18 -22.16 44.63
C LEU A 8 11.36 -21.37 43.60
N VAL A 9 11.59 -20.06 43.48
CA VAL A 9 10.96 -19.21 42.44
C VAL A 9 11.87 -19.06 41.21
N LEU A 10 13.17 -19.32 41.35
CA LEU A 10 14.14 -19.31 40.23
C LEU A 10 14.17 -20.61 39.40
N ILE A 11 13.36 -21.62 39.73
CA ILE A 11 13.33 -22.91 39.01
C ILE A 11 12.16 -23.02 38.01
N PHE A 12 11.31 -22.00 37.90
CA PHE A 12 10.15 -22.05 36.99
C PHE A 12 10.21 -21.13 35.75
N ILE A 13 11.32 -20.42 35.49
CA ILE A 13 11.47 -19.54 34.32
C ILE A 13 12.75 -19.82 33.50
N ALA A 14 13.43 -20.94 33.77
CA ALA A 14 14.54 -21.41 32.93
C ALA A 14 14.33 -22.88 32.61
N PHE A 15 13.60 -23.16 31.52
CA PHE A 15 13.66 -24.34 30.64
C PHE A 15 12.34 -24.46 29.85
N SER A 16 12.30 -23.91 28.64
CA SER A 16 11.39 -24.38 27.57
C SER A 16 12.17 -24.82 26.33
N LEU A 17 13.37 -25.38 26.54
CA LEU A 17 14.09 -26.15 25.54
C LEU A 17 13.78 -27.65 25.72
N ILE A 18 13.17 -28.21 24.67
CA ILE A 18 13.08 -29.63 24.28
C ILE A 18 11.93 -30.46 24.89
N LEU A 19 10.85 -30.65 24.11
CA LEU A 19 10.29 -31.98 23.81
C LEU A 19 9.26 -31.93 22.66
N SER A 20 9.75 -32.11 21.43
CA SER A 20 9.04 -32.89 20.40
C SER A 20 10.07 -33.61 19.54
N THR A 21 10.73 -34.61 20.11
CA THR A 21 11.43 -35.63 19.32
C THR A 21 10.41 -36.46 18.55
N ILE A 22 10.32 -36.26 17.23
CA ILE A 22 9.85 -37.30 16.31
C ILE A 22 11.06 -37.68 15.43
N VAL A 23 11.59 -38.86 15.76
CA VAL A 23 12.32 -39.82 14.93
C VAL A 23 13.02 -39.27 13.68
N VAL A 24 14.34 -39.13 13.77
CA VAL A 24 15.25 -39.18 12.62
C VAL A 24 15.25 -40.61 12.09
N THR A 25 14.53 -40.84 11.00
CA THR A 25 14.85 -41.91 10.04
C THR A 25 15.34 -41.26 8.77
N ALA A 26 16.62 -41.44 8.48
CA ALA A 26 17.20 -41.08 7.20
C ALA A 26 16.47 -41.85 6.08
N TYR A 27 15.75 -41.13 5.23
CA TYR A 27 15.34 -41.60 3.90
C TYR A 27 15.38 -40.42 2.92
N GLN A 28 16.42 -40.49 2.08
CA GLN A 28 16.48 -40.11 0.67
C GLN A 28 15.94 -38.74 0.24
N GLU A 29 16.87 -37.92 -0.26
CA GLU A 29 16.63 -36.76 -1.12
C GLU A 29 15.48 -37.01 -2.09
N ASN A 30 14.44 -36.21 -1.96
CA ASN A 30 13.54 -35.95 -3.07
C ASN A 30 13.36 -34.45 -3.16
N ASN A 31 14.04 -33.89 -4.17
CA ASN A 31 13.84 -32.55 -4.70
C ASN A 31 12.35 -32.21 -4.74
N ASN A 32 11.90 -31.31 -3.86
CA ASN A 32 10.65 -30.59 -4.05
C ASN A 32 10.83 -29.17 -3.52
N SER A 33 11.12 -28.28 -4.48
CA SER A 33 10.82 -26.85 -4.49
C SER A 33 11.13 -26.08 -3.21
N ILE A 34 12.34 -25.52 -3.18
CA ILE A 34 12.56 -24.18 -2.62
C ILE A 34 11.48 -23.30 -3.23
N ILE A 35 10.47 -22.92 -2.45
CA ILE A 35 9.59 -21.83 -2.84
C ILE A 35 10.40 -20.57 -2.58
N ASN A 36 11.23 -20.21 -3.56
CA ASN A 36 11.68 -18.83 -3.73
C ASN A 36 10.44 -18.03 -4.12
N LEU A 37 9.66 -17.66 -3.12
CA LEU A 37 8.66 -16.62 -3.27
C LEU A 37 9.44 -15.31 -3.26
N ASN A 38 9.93 -14.91 -4.45
CA ASN A 38 10.24 -13.51 -4.73
C ASN A 38 8.95 -12.73 -4.44
N LEU A 39 8.81 -12.21 -3.21
CA LEU A 39 7.58 -11.59 -2.71
C LEU A 39 7.49 -10.10 -3.02
N CYS A 40 8.23 -9.66 -4.03
CA CYS A 40 8.00 -8.42 -4.75
C CYS A 40 8.22 -8.70 -6.24
N ASP A 41 7.29 -9.44 -6.87
CA ASP A 41 7.07 -9.17 -8.29
C ASP A 41 6.53 -7.73 -8.35
N GLU A 42 7.24 -6.86 -9.06
CA GLU A 42 6.94 -5.45 -9.35
C GLU A 42 5.56 -5.21 -10.01
N SER A 43 4.65 -6.20 -10.03
CA SER A 43 3.46 -6.21 -10.88
C SER A 43 2.12 -6.44 -10.15
N SER A 44 2.07 -6.57 -8.83
CA SER A 44 0.78 -6.79 -8.11
C SER A 44 0.21 -5.58 -7.37
N LEU A 45 0.96 -4.48 -7.25
CA LEU A 45 0.48 -3.21 -6.68
C LEU A 45 0.87 -2.02 -7.57
N LEU A 46 0.57 -2.11 -8.87
CA LEU A 46 0.59 -0.95 -9.76
C LEU A 46 -0.33 0.15 -9.19
N GLY A 47 0.27 1.17 -8.57
CA GLY A 47 -0.41 2.40 -8.14
C GLY A 47 -0.71 2.57 -6.64
N THR A 48 -0.15 1.76 -5.74
CA THR A 48 -0.49 1.84 -4.29
C THR A 48 0.68 1.79 -3.31
N LEU A 49 1.92 1.59 -3.78
CA LEU A 49 3.14 1.64 -2.97
C LEU A 49 4.12 2.61 -3.62
N GLY A 50 4.79 3.45 -2.82
CA GLY A 50 5.92 4.22 -3.31
C GLY A 50 7.11 3.29 -3.62
N THR A 51 8.13 3.80 -4.30
CA THR A 51 9.32 3.00 -4.62
C THR A 51 9.99 2.54 -3.32
N ILE A 52 10.32 1.26 -3.21
CA ILE A 52 11.12 0.77 -2.07
C ILE A 52 12.52 1.39 -2.16
N VAL A 53 12.89 2.18 -1.16
CA VAL A 53 14.21 2.83 -1.08
C VAL A 53 15.14 2.12 -0.10
N TRP A 54 14.58 1.31 0.81
CA TRP A 54 15.34 0.36 1.62
C TRP A 54 14.58 -0.95 1.73
N ASP A 55 15.29 -2.06 1.46
CA ASP A 55 14.77 -3.41 1.63
C ASP A 55 15.70 -4.21 2.53
N ASN A 56 15.30 -4.41 3.78
CA ASN A 56 16.07 -5.26 4.68
C ASN A 56 15.79 -6.76 4.47
N GLY A 57 14.88 -7.11 3.55
CA GLY A 57 14.32 -8.44 3.41
C GLY A 57 12.89 -8.47 3.94
N MET A 58 12.05 -9.32 3.33
CA MET A 58 10.69 -9.61 3.82
C MET A 58 10.47 -11.12 4.00
N ASP A 59 11.54 -11.91 3.89
CA ASP A 59 11.53 -13.30 4.32
C ASP A 59 11.51 -13.37 5.85
N TYR A 60 10.90 -14.43 6.38
CA TYR A 60 10.78 -14.60 7.83
C TYR A 60 10.89 -16.06 8.22
N SER A 61 11.61 -16.31 9.31
CA SER A 61 11.87 -17.62 9.90
C SER A 61 11.07 -17.86 11.19
N GLY A 62 10.43 -16.82 11.72
CA GLY A 62 9.61 -16.87 12.92
C GLY A 62 9.35 -15.47 13.45
N LEU A 63 8.67 -15.39 14.58
CA LEU A 63 8.47 -14.15 15.31
C LEU A 63 9.41 -14.13 16.51
N ILE A 64 9.91 -12.95 16.85
CA ILE A 64 10.81 -12.78 17.98
C ILE A 64 10.20 -11.87 19.04
N TYR A 65 10.44 -12.26 20.30
CA TYR A 65 10.05 -11.61 21.55
C TYR A 65 8.56 -11.35 21.74
N SER A 66 8.00 -11.89 22.83
CA SER A 66 6.62 -11.66 23.22
C SER A 66 6.46 -11.72 24.73
N GLN A 67 5.41 -11.07 25.24
CA GLN A 67 5.04 -11.11 26.64
C GLN A 67 3.64 -11.71 26.79
N TRP A 68 3.49 -12.54 27.83
CA TRP A 68 2.21 -13.07 28.30
C TRP A 68 2.01 -12.64 29.75
N ASP A 69 2.28 -11.38 30.05
CA ASP A 69 2.02 -10.76 31.34
C ASP A 69 0.95 -9.70 31.16
N GLU A 70 -0.19 -9.95 31.77
CA GLU A 70 -1.39 -9.13 31.68
C GLU A 70 -1.32 -7.89 32.56
N ASN A 71 -0.33 -7.82 33.45
CA ASN A 71 -0.20 -6.74 34.44
C ASN A 71 0.97 -5.80 34.13
N LYS A 72 1.69 -6.05 33.03
CA LYS A 72 2.91 -5.34 32.70
C LYS A 72 2.90 -4.95 31.23
N GLN A 73 3.26 -3.70 30.96
CA GLN A 73 3.44 -3.22 29.59
C GLN A 73 4.58 -3.99 28.93
N PHE A 74 4.43 -4.21 27.63
CA PHE A 74 5.49 -4.76 26.80
C PHE A 74 6.70 -3.83 26.82
N ASP A 75 7.77 -4.31 27.45
CA ASP A 75 9.01 -3.58 27.67
C ASP A 75 10.15 -4.34 26.99
N PHE A 76 10.03 -4.45 25.67
CA PHE A 76 11.01 -5.11 24.83
C PHE A 76 11.09 -4.40 23.48
N TYR A 77 12.21 -3.72 23.27
CA TYR A 77 12.49 -2.92 22.10
C TYR A 77 13.48 -3.63 21.21
N ILE A 78 13.26 -3.53 19.92
CA ILE A 78 14.06 -4.15 18.88
C ILE A 78 14.38 -3.07 17.87
N VAL A 79 15.64 -2.98 17.47
CA VAL A 79 16.09 -1.96 16.53
C VAL A 79 17.06 -2.57 15.53
N ASP A 80 16.99 -2.10 14.30
CA ASP A 80 17.84 -2.57 13.22
C ASP A 80 18.28 -1.41 12.33
N ASP A 81 19.38 -1.57 11.60
CA ASP A 81 19.95 -0.50 10.80
C ASP A 81 19.54 -0.52 9.33
N PHE A 82 19.67 0.65 8.72
CA PHE A 82 19.53 0.86 7.29
C PHE A 82 20.44 1.98 6.83
N TYR A 83 20.77 2.00 5.55
CA TYR A 83 21.74 2.92 4.97
C TYR A 83 21.25 3.47 3.63
N PHE A 84 21.41 4.78 3.44
CA PHE A 84 21.13 5.41 2.15
C PHE A 84 22.41 5.97 1.53
N GLU A 85 22.67 5.61 0.27
CA GLU A 85 23.74 6.19 -0.54
C GLU A 85 23.41 7.62 -1.01
N GLU A 86 22.12 7.87 -1.30
CA GLU A 86 21.58 9.15 -1.75
C GLU A 86 20.58 9.71 -0.72
N GLU A 87 20.15 10.96 -0.87
CA GLU A 87 19.10 11.51 -0.02
C GLU A 87 17.80 10.73 -0.27
N ALA A 88 17.08 10.40 0.79
CA ALA A 88 15.83 9.63 0.70
C ALA A 88 14.72 10.33 1.48
N GLU A 89 13.51 10.33 0.93
CA GLU A 89 12.30 10.72 1.63
C GLU A 89 11.51 9.46 1.95
N ILE A 90 11.03 9.29 3.17
CA ILE A 90 10.24 8.12 3.60
C ILE A 90 8.85 8.59 4.01
N SER A 91 7.82 7.92 3.50
CA SER A 91 6.43 8.09 3.94
C SER A 91 5.80 6.80 4.43
N ASP A 92 6.32 5.63 4.08
CA ASP A 92 5.68 4.37 4.42
C ASP A 92 6.69 3.37 4.99
N VAL A 93 6.21 2.60 5.97
CA VAL A 93 6.98 1.53 6.59
C VAL A 93 6.21 0.23 6.44
N TYR A 94 6.90 -0.80 5.97
CA TYR A 94 6.40 -2.16 5.81
C TYR A 94 7.17 -3.09 6.72
N TRP A 95 6.49 -4.05 7.33
CA TRP A 95 7.19 -5.06 8.11
C TRP A 95 6.44 -6.38 8.18
N ILE A 96 7.19 -7.45 8.44
CA ILE A 96 6.59 -8.71 8.84
C ILE A 96 6.39 -8.70 10.35
N GLY A 97 5.19 -9.04 10.78
CA GLY A 97 4.90 -9.27 12.19
C GLY A 97 3.84 -10.34 12.36
N GLY A 98 3.43 -10.58 13.58
CA GLY A 98 2.37 -11.55 13.82
C GLY A 98 2.12 -11.82 15.27
N TYR A 99 1.33 -12.86 15.49
CA TYR A 99 0.91 -13.28 16.81
C TYR A 99 1.02 -14.78 16.98
N TRP A 100 1.19 -15.22 18.22
CA TRP A 100 1.06 -16.62 18.60
C TRP A 100 0.48 -16.78 20.02
N GLY A 101 0.24 -18.03 20.43
CA GLY A 101 -0.27 -18.36 21.76
C GLY A 101 -1.79 -18.55 21.80
N GLN A 102 -2.40 -18.45 22.97
CA GLN A 102 -3.87 -18.59 23.08
C GLN A 102 -4.58 -17.29 22.69
N ASN A 103 -5.75 -17.41 22.06
CA ASN A 103 -6.63 -16.29 21.69
C ASN A 103 -6.00 -15.26 20.73
N TYR A 104 -4.97 -15.63 19.95
CA TYR A 104 -4.32 -14.70 19.01
C TYR A 104 -5.29 -14.10 17.97
N GLU A 105 -6.36 -14.81 17.66
CA GLU A 105 -7.40 -14.36 16.72
C GLU A 105 -8.19 -13.14 17.22
N SER A 106 -8.16 -12.87 18.52
CA SER A 106 -8.80 -11.70 19.14
C SER A 106 -7.83 -10.56 19.45
N GLY A 107 -6.56 -10.73 19.09
CA GLY A 107 -5.50 -9.80 19.40
C GLY A 107 -5.44 -8.59 18.50
N ASN A 108 -5.53 -7.42 19.10
CA ASN A 108 -5.29 -6.15 18.43
C ASN A 108 -4.15 -5.46 19.18
N PHE A 109 -3.06 -5.15 18.48
CA PHE A 109 -1.95 -4.37 19.05
C PHE A 109 -1.75 -3.11 18.26
N ASP A 110 -1.53 -2.05 19.02
CA ASP A 110 -0.99 -0.81 18.51
C ASP A 110 0.51 -1.04 18.29
N TRP A 111 1.11 -0.29 17.36
CA TRP A 111 2.53 -0.40 17.06
C TRP A 111 3.17 0.97 17.18
N SER A 112 4.41 0.98 17.64
CA SER A 112 5.24 2.17 17.62
C SER A 112 6.41 2.00 16.67
N ILE A 113 6.70 3.07 15.93
CA ILE A 113 7.82 3.17 15.01
C ILE A 113 8.66 4.37 15.41
N SER A 114 9.95 4.14 15.59
CA SER A 114 10.95 5.17 15.93
C SER A 114 12.17 5.06 15.05
N PHE A 115 12.82 6.20 14.82
CA PHE A 115 14.06 6.29 14.08
C PHE A 115 15.15 6.96 14.90
N TYR A 116 16.38 6.53 14.71
CA TYR A 116 17.54 6.97 15.49
C TYR A 116 18.71 7.28 14.55
N TYR A 117 19.54 8.24 14.96
CA TYR A 117 20.85 8.43 14.34
C TYR A 117 21.76 7.25 14.69
N ASP A 118 22.67 6.90 13.78
CA ASP A 118 23.75 5.97 14.09
C ASP A 118 24.83 6.64 14.95
N ASN A 119 25.15 6.06 16.10
CA ASN A 119 26.36 6.41 16.85
C ASN A 119 27.54 5.63 16.28
N THR A 120 28.18 6.20 15.26
CA THR A 120 29.33 5.60 14.56
C THR A 120 30.49 5.17 15.47
N SER A 121 30.62 5.77 16.65
CA SER A 121 31.69 5.40 17.61
C SER A 121 31.37 4.13 18.39
N GLU A 122 30.08 3.83 18.57
CA GLU A 122 29.59 2.69 19.35
C GLU A 122 28.99 1.57 18.47
N GLY A 123 28.72 1.85 17.19
CA GLY A 123 28.15 0.89 16.24
C GLY A 123 26.71 0.50 16.55
N LYS A 124 25.96 1.41 17.19
CA LYS A 124 24.58 1.22 17.67
C LYS A 124 23.80 2.53 17.59
N PRO A 125 22.46 2.53 17.75
CA PRO A 125 21.69 3.75 17.69
C PRO A 125 22.07 4.73 18.82
N ASP A 126 22.04 6.02 18.49
CA ASP A 126 22.17 7.09 19.48
C ASP A 126 20.87 7.22 20.29
N GLY A 127 21.00 7.45 21.59
CA GLY A 127 19.88 7.61 22.51
C GLY A 127 19.41 6.31 23.17
N HIS A 128 18.19 6.36 23.69
CA HIS A 128 17.58 5.31 24.51
C HIS A 128 16.37 4.71 23.76
N PRO A 129 16.04 3.41 23.92
CA PRO A 129 14.81 2.82 23.38
C PRO A 129 13.55 3.69 23.45
N TYR A 130 13.23 4.31 24.60
CA TYR A 130 12.05 5.16 24.78
C TYR A 130 12.20 6.62 24.30
N SER A 131 13.37 7.03 23.80
CA SER A 131 13.66 8.42 23.44
C SER A 131 14.46 8.45 22.13
N PRO A 132 13.80 8.35 20.98
CA PRO A 132 14.46 8.40 19.68
C PRO A 132 15.25 9.69 19.49
N SER A 133 16.43 9.52 18.88
CA SER A 133 17.37 10.61 18.60
C SER A 133 17.10 11.32 17.27
N PHE A 134 16.25 10.73 16.40
CA PHE A 134 15.97 11.29 15.09
C PHE A 134 14.48 11.62 14.87
N ALA A 135 13.61 10.61 14.82
CA ALA A 135 12.19 10.81 14.51
C ALA A 135 11.29 9.80 15.25
N GLY A 136 10.02 10.16 15.47
CA GLY A 136 9.09 9.39 16.31
C GLY A 136 9.27 9.68 17.82
N PRO A 137 8.73 8.83 18.71
CA PRO A 137 7.97 7.63 18.40
C PRO A 137 6.62 7.98 17.77
N TYR A 138 6.29 7.35 16.66
CA TYR A 138 4.97 7.41 16.07
C TYR A 138 4.16 6.23 16.59
N LEU A 139 2.97 6.49 17.13
CA LEU A 139 2.08 5.46 17.66
C LEU A 139 0.90 5.29 16.71
N PHE A 140 0.67 4.06 16.29
CA PHE A 140 -0.39 3.69 15.37
C PHE A 140 -1.30 2.67 16.01
N THR A 141 -2.60 2.95 16.00
CA THR A 141 -3.59 2.02 16.49
C THR A 141 -3.74 0.84 15.55
N TRP A 142 -4.16 -0.31 16.08
CA TRP A 142 -4.45 -1.50 15.27
C TRP A 142 -5.36 -1.24 14.06
N ILE A 143 -6.27 -0.27 14.16
CA ILE A 143 -7.24 0.06 13.10
C ILE A 143 -6.60 0.90 11.98
N GLU A 144 -5.62 1.74 12.32
CA GLU A 144 -4.88 2.56 11.35
C GLU A 144 -3.93 1.71 10.51
N ILE A 145 -3.40 0.62 11.07
CA ILE A 145 -2.43 -0.24 10.41
C ILE A 145 -3.09 -1.13 9.37
N ASN A 146 -2.62 -1.00 8.14
CA ASN A 146 -2.96 -1.90 7.05
C ASN A 146 -2.25 -3.24 7.25
N LYS A 147 -2.94 -4.33 6.89
CA LYS A 147 -2.47 -5.68 7.20
C LYS A 147 -3.03 -6.70 6.23
N GLU A 148 -2.18 -7.62 5.81
CA GLU A 148 -2.52 -8.78 5.00
C GLU A 148 -2.05 -10.05 5.72
N ILE A 149 -2.91 -11.07 5.79
CA ILE A 149 -2.55 -12.36 6.38
C ILE A 149 -1.65 -13.11 5.40
N LEU A 150 -0.41 -13.39 5.81
CA LEU A 150 0.54 -14.19 5.04
C LEU A 150 0.37 -15.68 5.33
N TYR A 151 0.23 -16.02 6.61
CA TYR A 151 0.15 -17.41 7.04
C TYR A 151 -0.59 -17.55 8.37
N ASN A 152 -1.41 -18.57 8.50
CA ASN A 152 -2.07 -18.93 9.76
C ASN A 152 -1.94 -20.45 9.98
N SER A 153 -1.28 -20.83 11.07
CA SER A 153 -1.05 -22.22 11.47
C SER A 153 -2.07 -22.78 12.44
N GLY A 154 -2.97 -21.95 12.97
CA GLY A 154 -3.85 -22.29 14.09
C GLY A 154 -3.23 -22.08 15.47
N ASN A 155 -1.91 -21.84 15.55
CA ASN A 155 -1.19 -21.49 16.79
C ASN A 155 -0.44 -20.16 16.68
N SER A 156 -0.20 -19.72 15.45
CA SER A 156 0.47 -18.48 15.09
C SER A 156 -0.08 -17.96 13.78
N ILE A 157 -0.21 -16.65 13.69
CA ILE A 157 -0.62 -15.91 12.51
C ILE A 157 0.45 -14.88 12.17
N TYR A 158 0.75 -14.75 10.89
CA TYR A 158 1.76 -13.85 10.35
C TYR A 158 1.07 -12.88 9.41
N TYR A 159 1.47 -11.62 9.51
CA TYR A 159 0.97 -10.52 8.71
C TYR A 159 2.12 -9.82 7.98
N LYS A 160 1.82 -9.35 6.78
CA LYS A 160 2.50 -8.19 6.21
C LYS A 160 1.75 -6.96 6.70
N PHE A 161 2.43 -6.10 7.44
CA PHE A 161 1.90 -4.83 7.92
C PHE A 161 2.46 -3.67 7.09
N TRP A 162 1.67 -2.60 6.96
CA TRP A 162 2.15 -1.33 6.45
C TRP A 162 1.36 -0.14 6.97
N ILE A 163 2.02 1.01 7.05
CA ILE A 163 1.42 2.25 7.53
C ILE A 163 2.11 3.45 6.87
N ASN A 164 1.31 4.48 6.61
CA ASN A 164 1.80 5.78 6.20
C ASN A 164 2.20 6.56 7.48
N LEU A 165 3.43 7.05 7.51
CA LEU A 165 3.91 7.93 8.55
C LEU A 165 3.11 9.24 8.54
N PRO A 166 2.92 9.88 9.71
CA PRO A 166 2.16 11.12 9.80
C PRO A 166 2.83 12.31 9.11
N GLU A 167 4.11 12.18 8.77
CA GLU A 167 4.90 13.15 8.02
C GLU A 167 5.95 12.43 7.16
N ILE A 168 6.38 13.10 6.09
CA ILE A 168 7.49 12.62 5.26
C ILE A 168 8.80 12.91 6.01
N ILE A 169 9.59 11.86 6.24
CA ILE A 169 10.88 11.96 6.93
C ILE A 169 12.00 12.00 5.89
N LYS A 170 12.90 12.98 6.00
CA LYS A 170 14.04 13.15 5.09
C LYS A 170 15.32 12.61 5.71
N PHE A 171 15.98 11.70 5.01
CA PHE A 171 17.25 11.10 5.38
C PHE A 171 18.37 11.62 4.49
N GLU A 172 19.52 11.88 5.09
CA GLU A 172 20.69 12.42 4.39
C GLU A 172 21.42 11.32 3.62
N ALA A 173 22.02 11.70 2.48
CA ALA A 173 22.87 10.83 1.69
C ALA A 173 24.09 10.33 2.47
N ASN A 174 24.56 9.13 2.12
CA ASN A 174 25.74 8.46 2.65
C ASN A 174 25.71 8.27 4.18
N LYS A 175 24.53 8.05 4.76
CA LYS A 175 24.35 7.99 6.20
C LYS A 175 23.55 6.78 6.64
N LYS A 176 23.97 6.23 7.77
CA LYS A 176 23.33 5.10 8.44
C LYS A 176 22.37 5.59 9.50
N TYR A 177 21.25 4.90 9.63
CA TYR A 177 20.20 5.16 10.59
C TYR A 177 19.71 3.83 11.16
N TRP A 178 18.85 3.92 12.17
CA TRP A 178 18.25 2.76 12.81
C TRP A 178 16.75 2.94 12.95
N ILE A 179 15.99 1.87 12.80
CA ILE A 179 14.54 1.82 12.97
C ILE A 179 14.18 0.81 14.05
N SER A 180 13.27 1.22 14.93
CA SER A 180 12.65 0.34 15.93
C SER A 180 11.17 0.21 15.61
N ILE A 181 10.68 -1.02 15.50
CA ILE A 181 9.26 -1.35 15.26
C ILE A 181 8.83 -2.33 16.34
N TRP A 182 7.94 -1.91 17.25
CA TRP A 182 7.51 -2.77 18.34
C TRP A 182 6.02 -2.60 18.64
N ALA A 183 5.44 -3.64 19.23
CA ALA A 183 4.05 -3.63 19.64
C ALA A 183 3.89 -2.91 20.99
N GLU A 184 2.83 -2.13 21.12
CA GLU A 184 2.45 -1.41 22.34
C GLU A 184 1.21 -2.05 22.99
N GLY A 185 1.26 -2.24 24.31
CA GLY A 185 0.13 -2.77 25.07
C GLY A 185 0.52 -3.55 26.32
N SER A 186 -0.50 -3.95 27.09
CA SER A 186 -0.38 -4.61 28.39
C SER A 186 -1.22 -5.89 28.46
N TYR A 187 -1.29 -6.70 27.39
CA TYR A 187 -2.09 -7.95 27.38
C TYR A 187 -1.90 -8.76 26.07
N PRO A 188 -2.01 -10.11 26.05
CA PRO A 188 -1.88 -10.97 24.85
C PRO A 188 -2.90 -10.71 23.71
N PRO A 189 -2.60 -11.20 22.48
CA PRO A 189 -1.64 -12.24 22.16
C PRO A 189 -0.17 -11.85 22.20
N GLN A 190 0.66 -12.89 22.25
CA GLN A 190 2.09 -12.73 22.05
C GLN A 190 2.31 -12.18 20.65
N SER A 191 2.54 -10.88 20.55
CA SER A 191 2.97 -10.22 19.32
C SER A 191 4.46 -10.41 19.17
N GLY A 192 4.92 -10.35 17.93
CA GLY A 192 6.33 -10.28 17.65
C GLY A 192 6.54 -9.79 16.24
N TRP A 193 7.77 -9.45 16.01
CA TRP A 193 8.25 -8.94 14.74
C TRP A 193 9.00 -10.08 14.02
N GLY A 194 8.88 -10.18 12.70
CA GLY A 194 9.18 -11.41 11.96
C GLY A 194 10.57 -11.48 11.35
N TYR A 195 11.54 -12.13 12.01
CA TYR A 195 12.97 -12.10 11.67
C TYR A 195 13.42 -13.02 10.54
N HIS A 196 14.50 -12.63 9.86
CA HIS A 196 15.33 -13.56 9.08
C HIS A 196 16.75 -13.63 9.64
N LYS A 197 17.50 -14.65 9.19
CA LYS A 197 18.86 -14.95 9.67
C LYS A 197 19.96 -14.33 8.83
N SER A 198 19.64 -13.93 7.60
CA SER A 198 20.56 -13.17 6.76
C SER A 198 20.72 -11.78 7.38
N ILE A 199 21.94 -11.31 7.58
CA ILE A 199 22.20 -9.96 8.11
C ILE A 199 22.66 -9.09 6.94
N LEU A 200 21.95 -7.99 6.67
CA LEU A 200 22.27 -7.10 5.54
C LEU A 200 23.30 -6.04 5.92
N LEU A 201 23.19 -5.48 7.13
CA LEU A 201 24.15 -4.51 7.70
C LEU A 201 24.64 -4.99 9.08
N ASN A 202 24.11 -4.43 10.18
CA ASN A 202 24.38 -4.89 11.52
C ASN A 202 23.24 -5.79 11.98
N ALA A 203 23.53 -6.78 12.83
CA ALA A 203 22.46 -7.52 13.48
C ALA A 203 21.66 -6.62 14.42
N SER A 204 20.39 -6.96 14.57
CA SER A 204 19.47 -6.20 15.42
C SER A 204 19.92 -6.14 16.88
N LEU A 205 19.66 -5.00 17.50
CA LEU A 205 19.95 -4.73 18.90
C LEU A 205 18.64 -4.65 19.70
N LEU A 206 18.79 -4.75 21.02
CA LEU A 206 17.66 -4.94 21.94
C LEU A 206 17.75 -4.01 23.14
N GLY A 207 16.59 -3.63 23.66
CA GLY A 207 16.47 -2.82 24.89
C GLY A 207 15.32 -3.32 25.77
N SER A 208 15.55 -3.36 27.09
CA SER A 208 14.52 -3.67 28.08
C SER A 208 14.99 -3.26 29.48
N ASP A 209 14.23 -2.39 30.14
CA ASP A 209 14.45 -2.06 31.56
C ASP A 209 14.19 -3.29 32.43
N TYR A 210 13.11 -4.03 32.12
CA TYR A 210 12.68 -5.19 32.91
C TYR A 210 13.73 -6.29 32.96
N PHE A 211 14.35 -6.60 31.83
CA PHE A 211 15.37 -7.65 31.75
C PHE A 211 16.78 -7.13 32.04
N SER A 212 16.91 -5.91 32.57
CA SER A 212 18.17 -5.30 33.01
C SER A 212 19.18 -5.03 31.89
N PHE A 213 18.70 -4.75 30.68
CA PHE A 213 19.48 -4.19 29.57
C PHE A 213 18.80 -2.93 29.02
N PRO A 214 18.80 -1.82 29.78
CA PRO A 214 18.02 -0.62 29.46
C PRO A 214 18.47 0.09 28.17
N PHE A 215 19.70 -0.17 27.71
CA PHE A 215 20.27 0.39 26.49
C PHE A 215 20.42 -0.67 25.40
N TRP A 216 20.61 -0.20 24.16
CA TRP A 216 20.88 -1.04 23.00
C TRP A 216 22.01 -2.05 23.26
N THR A 217 21.62 -3.31 23.28
CA THR A 217 22.45 -4.47 23.61
C THR A 217 22.38 -5.48 22.47
N PRO A 218 23.50 -6.07 22.03
CA PRO A 218 23.53 -7.05 20.95
C PRO A 218 22.58 -8.23 21.17
N GLY A 219 21.90 -8.66 20.10
CA GLY A 219 21.01 -9.83 20.11
C GLY A 219 21.66 -11.08 20.70
N ILE A 220 22.87 -11.40 20.23
CA ILE A 220 23.69 -12.50 20.73
C ILE A 220 23.88 -12.50 22.26
N ASP A 221 24.01 -11.33 22.88
CA ASP A 221 24.26 -11.20 24.32
C ASP A 221 22.98 -11.40 25.14
N VAL A 222 21.81 -11.13 24.55
CA VAL A 222 20.51 -11.25 25.23
C VAL A 222 19.92 -12.65 25.07
N GLN A 223 19.93 -13.21 23.85
CA GLN A 223 19.22 -14.46 23.53
C GLN A 223 20.12 -15.57 22.96
N GLY A 224 21.41 -15.30 22.74
CA GLY A 224 22.35 -16.29 22.25
C GLY A 224 22.33 -16.52 20.73
N PHE A 225 21.66 -15.66 19.95
CA PHE A 225 21.79 -15.61 18.49
C PHE A 225 21.47 -14.22 17.93
N ASP A 226 22.03 -13.93 16.76
CA ASP A 226 21.77 -12.72 15.96
C ASP A 226 20.73 -12.98 14.87
N PHE A 227 20.05 -11.92 14.47
CA PHE A 227 19.00 -11.89 13.45
C PHE A 227 18.85 -10.46 12.92
N ASP A 228 18.13 -10.31 11.81
CA ASP A 228 17.76 -9.02 11.23
C ASP A 228 16.25 -8.81 11.24
N MET A 229 15.88 -7.54 11.13
CA MET A 229 14.53 -7.10 10.95
C MET A 229 14.07 -7.10 9.47
N ALA A 230 13.26 -8.03 9.02
CA ALA A 230 12.38 -8.01 7.84
C ALA A 230 11.42 -6.78 7.71
N PHE A 231 11.96 -5.64 7.32
CA PHE A 231 11.19 -4.42 7.03
C PHE A 231 11.62 -3.81 5.70
N GLN A 232 10.74 -2.97 5.16
CA GLN A 232 11.03 -2.14 4.00
C GLN A 232 10.58 -0.71 4.28
N LEU A 233 11.27 0.24 3.63
CA LEU A 233 10.91 1.65 3.64
C LEU A 233 10.64 2.09 2.20
N SER A 234 9.56 2.83 1.97
CA SER A 234 9.30 3.42 0.67
C SER A 234 9.24 4.94 0.73
N GLU A 235 9.59 5.53 -0.40
CA GLU A 235 9.33 6.94 -0.65
C GLU A 235 7.84 7.24 -0.74
N PRO A 236 7.44 8.51 -0.63
CA PRO A 236 6.11 8.94 -1.05
C PRO A 236 5.79 8.35 -2.40
N ILE A 237 4.56 7.84 -2.57
CA ILE A 237 4.04 7.59 -3.90
C ILE A 237 4.27 8.89 -4.68
N GLY A 238 5.15 8.84 -5.68
CA GLY A 238 5.45 9.99 -6.51
C GLY A 238 4.15 10.57 -7.10
N PRO A 239 4.19 11.75 -7.71
CA PRO A 239 3.04 12.21 -8.48
C PRO A 239 2.67 11.08 -9.47
N LEU A 240 1.45 10.57 -9.36
CA LEU A 240 0.88 9.59 -10.25
C LEU A 240 0.25 10.39 -11.39
N PRO A 241 0.36 9.93 -12.64
CA PRO A 241 -0.45 10.53 -13.69
C PRO A 241 -1.93 10.40 -13.32
N PRO A 242 -2.79 11.35 -13.76
CA PRO A 242 -4.23 11.22 -13.58
C PRO A 242 -4.77 9.90 -14.17
N ASN A 243 -5.98 9.52 -13.79
CA ASN A 243 -6.68 8.40 -14.42
C ASN A 243 -7.08 8.74 -15.87
N PRO A 244 -7.19 7.73 -16.77
CA PRO A 244 -7.74 7.94 -18.10
C PRO A 244 -9.14 8.56 -18.02
N PRO A 245 -9.46 9.61 -18.82
CA PRO A 245 -10.75 10.28 -18.69
C PRO A 245 -11.93 9.34 -18.96
N TYR A 246 -12.91 9.32 -18.09
CA TYR A 246 -14.24 8.84 -18.40
C TYR A 246 -14.94 9.84 -19.34
N ILE A 247 -15.45 9.34 -20.47
CA ILE A 247 -16.09 10.16 -21.51
C ILE A 247 -17.55 9.74 -21.63
N GLU A 248 -18.47 10.67 -21.39
CA GLU A 248 -19.90 10.48 -21.54
C GLU A 248 -20.51 11.49 -22.52
N GLY A 249 -21.45 11.04 -23.34
CA GLY A 249 -22.16 11.92 -24.26
C GLY A 249 -22.86 11.15 -25.39
N PRO A 250 -23.34 11.86 -26.42
CA PRO A 250 -24.08 11.24 -27.51
C PRO A 250 -23.16 10.34 -28.35
N ARG A 251 -23.68 9.16 -28.73
CA ARG A 251 -23.04 8.22 -29.68
C ARG A 251 -23.48 8.41 -31.12
N GLU A 252 -24.54 9.19 -31.34
CA GLU A 252 -25.02 9.58 -32.65
C GLU A 252 -25.37 11.07 -32.67
N GLY A 253 -25.20 11.71 -33.83
CA GLY A 253 -25.53 13.13 -33.98
C GLY A 253 -25.70 13.58 -35.43
N ARG A 254 -26.03 14.85 -35.62
CA ARG A 254 -26.19 15.45 -36.95
C ARG A 254 -24.99 16.31 -37.30
N ALA A 255 -24.54 16.24 -38.55
CA ALA A 255 -23.52 17.15 -39.04
C ALA A 255 -23.99 18.60 -38.87
N LYS A 256 -23.03 19.49 -38.57
CA LYS A 256 -23.24 20.93 -38.33
C LYS A 256 -24.14 21.24 -37.12
N THR A 257 -24.31 20.28 -36.21
CA THR A 257 -24.99 20.47 -34.93
C THR A 257 -23.96 20.43 -33.81
N LYS A 258 -24.08 21.36 -32.85
CA LYS A 258 -23.27 21.37 -31.63
C LYS A 258 -23.69 20.21 -30.74
N LEU A 259 -22.74 19.34 -30.42
CA LEU A 259 -22.91 18.18 -29.54
C LEU A 259 -21.94 18.34 -28.38
N CYS A 260 -22.33 17.92 -27.18
CA CYS A 260 -21.54 18.11 -25.95
C CYS A 260 -21.27 16.76 -25.28
N TRP A 261 -20.07 16.65 -24.70
CA TRP A 261 -19.59 15.51 -23.95
C TRP A 261 -19.06 15.99 -22.60
N THR A 262 -19.23 15.12 -21.61
CA THR A 262 -18.66 15.28 -20.28
C THR A 262 -17.39 14.45 -20.18
N PHE A 263 -16.34 15.06 -19.66
CA PHE A 263 -15.06 14.40 -19.37
C PHE A 263 -14.81 14.49 -17.88
N GLN A 264 -14.40 13.38 -17.28
CA GLN A 264 -14.07 13.30 -15.86
C GLN A 264 -12.84 12.40 -15.67
N SER A 265 -11.90 12.84 -14.85
CA SER A 265 -10.69 12.12 -14.49
C SER A 265 -10.33 12.51 -13.06
N GLU A 266 -9.57 11.65 -12.41
CA GLU A 266 -9.14 11.80 -11.03
C GLU A 266 -7.62 11.69 -10.99
N ASP A 267 -7.00 12.69 -10.42
CA ASP A 267 -5.63 12.65 -9.95
C ASP A 267 -5.62 12.17 -8.50
N MET A 268 -4.88 11.09 -8.22
CA MET A 268 -4.82 10.48 -6.88
C MET A 268 -3.97 11.28 -5.89
N ASN A 269 -3.10 12.17 -6.39
CA ASN A 269 -2.32 13.10 -5.57
C ASN A 269 -3.15 14.34 -5.21
N GLY A 270 -4.31 14.53 -5.86
CA GLY A 270 -5.21 15.65 -5.64
C GLY A 270 -4.81 16.89 -6.45
N ASP A 271 -3.89 16.74 -7.40
CA ASP A 271 -3.42 17.83 -8.26
C ASP A 271 -4.53 18.28 -9.22
N ALA A 272 -4.49 19.55 -9.64
CA ALA A 272 -5.41 20.03 -10.67
C ALA A 272 -5.07 19.40 -12.03
N ILE A 273 -6.09 19.13 -12.84
CA ILE A 273 -5.94 18.43 -14.11
C ILE A 273 -6.52 19.22 -15.28
N LYS A 274 -5.88 19.11 -16.43
CA LYS A 274 -6.42 19.58 -17.72
C LYS A 274 -6.63 18.39 -18.66
N TYR A 275 -7.49 18.58 -19.65
CA TYR A 275 -7.80 17.55 -20.64
C TYR A 275 -7.32 17.98 -22.02
N VAL A 276 -6.77 17.03 -22.77
CA VAL A 276 -6.47 17.19 -24.20
C VAL A 276 -7.37 16.23 -24.98
N ILE A 277 -8.20 16.78 -25.86
CA ILE A 277 -9.24 16.07 -26.59
C ILE A 277 -8.98 16.20 -28.09
N ASN A 278 -8.77 15.08 -28.76
CA ASN A 278 -8.79 14.97 -30.21
C ASN A 278 -10.15 14.46 -30.66
N TRP A 279 -10.88 15.25 -31.43
CA TRP A 279 -12.24 14.91 -31.88
C TRP A 279 -12.27 13.91 -33.05
N GLY A 280 -11.11 13.49 -33.57
CA GLY A 280 -11.01 12.50 -34.64
C GLY A 280 -11.29 13.04 -36.05
N ASP A 281 -11.62 14.33 -36.18
CA ASP A 281 -11.77 15.04 -37.47
C ASP A 281 -10.59 15.98 -37.79
N GLY A 282 -9.55 15.93 -36.97
CA GLY A 282 -8.34 16.77 -37.06
C GLY A 282 -8.36 17.99 -36.15
N SER A 283 -9.48 18.27 -35.46
CA SER A 283 -9.52 19.30 -34.42
C SER A 283 -9.10 18.75 -33.05
N ILE A 284 -8.40 19.60 -32.28
CA ILE A 284 -7.95 19.32 -30.92
C ILE A 284 -8.45 20.46 -30.01
N ASN A 285 -8.87 20.12 -28.81
CA ASN A 285 -9.15 21.04 -27.72
C ASN A 285 -8.25 20.72 -26.52
N GLU A 286 -7.80 21.76 -25.83
CA GLU A 286 -7.13 21.68 -24.53
C GLU A 286 -7.90 22.58 -23.56
N THR A 287 -8.05 22.14 -22.31
CA THR A 287 -8.68 22.94 -21.24
C THR A 287 -7.63 23.63 -20.38
N ASP A 288 -8.07 24.59 -19.58
CA ASP A 288 -7.29 25.02 -18.41
C ASP A 288 -7.25 23.90 -17.36
N TYR A 289 -6.44 24.08 -16.32
CA TYR A 289 -6.43 23.21 -15.14
C TYR A 289 -7.72 23.40 -14.33
N ASN A 290 -8.35 22.30 -13.97
CA ASN A 290 -9.56 22.21 -13.17
C ASN A 290 -9.32 21.30 -11.96
N SER A 291 -10.16 21.39 -10.93
CA SER A 291 -10.11 20.46 -9.80
C SER A 291 -10.15 19.01 -10.28
N SER A 292 -9.33 18.15 -9.67
CA SER A 292 -9.45 16.70 -9.82
C SER A 292 -10.89 16.25 -9.55
N TYR A 293 -11.34 15.22 -10.28
CA TYR A 293 -12.68 14.60 -10.18
C TYR A 293 -13.88 15.44 -10.62
N ASP A 294 -13.75 16.76 -10.80
CA ASP A 294 -14.86 17.59 -11.28
C ASP A 294 -15.14 17.34 -12.78
N PRO A 295 -16.38 16.99 -13.16
CA PRO A 295 -16.72 16.77 -14.56
C PRO A 295 -16.76 18.08 -15.34
N ILE A 296 -16.12 18.10 -16.51
CA ILE A 296 -16.15 19.24 -17.43
C ILE A 296 -17.00 18.93 -18.67
N GLU A 297 -17.76 19.92 -19.16
CA GLU A 297 -18.52 19.79 -20.41
C GLU A 297 -17.81 20.53 -21.55
N LEU A 298 -17.52 19.81 -22.63
CA LEU A 298 -17.00 20.38 -23.87
C LEU A 298 -17.88 20.00 -25.05
N CYS A 299 -18.01 20.93 -25.98
CA CYS A 299 -18.86 20.73 -27.14
C CYS A 299 -18.11 20.90 -28.45
N HIS A 300 -18.42 20.03 -29.41
CA HIS A 300 -17.86 20.04 -30.75
C HIS A 300 -18.93 20.01 -31.84
N THR A 301 -18.58 20.41 -33.05
CA THR A 301 -19.46 20.39 -34.22
C THR A 301 -18.78 19.74 -35.41
N TYR A 302 -19.19 18.53 -35.78
CA TYR A 302 -18.69 17.84 -36.95
C TYR A 302 -19.25 18.44 -38.24
N SER A 303 -18.37 18.92 -39.13
CA SER A 303 -18.78 19.56 -40.40
C SER A 303 -19.28 18.56 -41.46
N LYS A 304 -18.82 17.31 -41.39
CA LYS A 304 -19.09 16.23 -42.35
C LYS A 304 -19.75 15.05 -41.64
N ASN A 305 -20.43 14.24 -42.44
CA ASN A 305 -20.92 12.94 -42.01
C ASN A 305 -19.75 11.97 -41.93
N GLY A 306 -19.76 11.07 -40.96
CA GLY A 306 -18.66 10.13 -40.73
C GLY A 306 -18.80 9.42 -39.40
N VAL A 307 -17.91 8.47 -39.16
CA VAL A 307 -17.69 7.87 -37.84
C VAL A 307 -16.37 8.43 -37.33
N TYR A 308 -16.37 8.96 -36.11
CA TYR A 308 -15.20 9.57 -35.48
C TYR A 308 -14.91 8.89 -34.15
N ALA A 309 -13.64 8.86 -33.80
CA ALA A 309 -13.15 8.41 -32.50
C ALA A 309 -12.62 9.63 -31.75
N ILE A 310 -13.31 10.00 -30.68
CA ILE A 310 -12.84 11.02 -29.74
C ILE A 310 -11.79 10.34 -28.86
N ILE A 311 -10.57 10.87 -28.86
CA ILE A 311 -9.47 10.38 -28.03
C ILE A 311 -9.15 11.49 -27.02
N ALA A 312 -9.11 11.16 -25.73
CA ALA A 312 -8.78 12.13 -24.69
C ALA A 312 -7.83 11.53 -23.66
N TYR A 313 -6.92 12.36 -23.15
CA TYR A 313 -6.11 12.08 -21.96
C TYR A 313 -6.15 13.29 -21.02
N ALA A 314 -5.78 13.07 -19.76
CA ALA A 314 -5.65 14.10 -18.74
C ALA A 314 -4.17 14.32 -18.38
N GLU A 315 -3.82 15.54 -17.99
CA GLU A 315 -2.46 15.97 -17.60
C GLU A 315 -2.55 16.78 -16.31
N ASP A 316 -1.68 16.51 -15.34
CA ASP A 316 -1.61 17.22 -14.06
C ASP A 316 -0.73 18.49 -14.14
N GLU A 317 -0.63 19.25 -13.04
CA GLU A 317 0.21 20.44 -12.96
C GLU A 317 1.73 20.12 -12.96
N THR A 318 2.10 18.86 -12.70
CA THR A 318 3.49 18.39 -12.72
C THR A 318 3.95 17.98 -14.13
N GLY A 319 3.01 17.81 -15.06
CA GLY A 319 3.22 17.44 -16.46
C GLY A 319 3.07 15.93 -16.76
N LEU A 320 2.63 15.13 -15.79
CA LEU A 320 2.34 13.71 -15.97
C LEU A 320 1.01 13.51 -16.70
N LYS A 321 0.95 12.47 -17.54
CA LYS A 321 -0.17 12.23 -18.45
C LYS A 321 -0.78 10.86 -18.23
N SER A 322 -2.10 10.82 -18.26
CA SER A 322 -2.87 9.58 -18.22
C SER A 322 -2.79 8.79 -19.53
N ASN A 323 -3.19 7.52 -19.49
CA ASN A 323 -3.46 6.78 -20.73
C ASN A 323 -4.67 7.40 -21.47
N GLU A 324 -4.73 7.17 -22.78
CA GLU A 324 -5.82 7.67 -23.61
C GLU A 324 -7.12 6.86 -23.43
N SER A 325 -8.23 7.57 -23.35
CA SER A 325 -9.58 7.05 -23.46
C SER A 325 -10.14 7.31 -24.85
N THR A 326 -10.90 6.35 -25.40
CA THR A 326 -11.52 6.47 -26.73
C THR A 326 -13.05 6.37 -26.65
N PHE A 327 -13.75 7.28 -27.32
CA PHE A 327 -15.20 7.29 -27.44
C PHE A 327 -15.66 7.43 -28.90
N GLY A 328 -16.47 6.50 -29.39
CA GLY A 328 -16.98 6.50 -30.76
C GLY A 328 -18.28 7.29 -30.95
N ILE A 329 -18.33 8.13 -31.99
CA ILE A 329 -19.51 8.91 -32.40
C ILE A 329 -19.80 8.72 -33.90
N SER A 330 -21.06 8.48 -34.23
CA SER A 330 -21.56 8.37 -35.60
C SER A 330 -22.35 9.62 -36.01
N ILE A 331 -21.97 10.22 -37.13
CA ILE A 331 -22.66 11.35 -37.76
C ILE A 331 -23.26 10.86 -39.08
N PRO A 332 -24.43 10.20 -39.07
CA PRO A 332 -25.02 9.64 -40.26
C PRO A 332 -25.60 10.71 -41.20
N ARG A 333 -25.72 10.35 -42.47
CA ARG A 333 -26.38 11.19 -43.46
C ARG A 333 -27.90 11.10 -43.30
N TYR A 334 -28.50 12.10 -42.67
CA TYR A 334 -29.96 12.26 -42.71
C TYR A 334 -30.38 12.76 -44.10
N ARG A 335 -31.21 11.97 -44.80
CA ARG A 335 -31.97 12.44 -45.95
C ARG A 335 -33.27 13.03 -45.43
N GLU A 336 -33.49 14.32 -45.65
CA GLU A 336 -34.82 14.92 -45.53
C GLU A 336 -35.78 14.10 -46.39
N LEU A 337 -36.79 13.46 -45.77
CA LEU A 337 -37.85 12.80 -46.52
C LEU A 337 -38.55 13.88 -47.34
N ASN A 338 -38.62 13.66 -48.66
CA ASN A 338 -39.13 14.61 -49.63
C ASN A 338 -40.51 15.13 -49.18
N LYS A 339 -40.72 16.45 -49.18
CA LYS A 339 -41.97 17.11 -48.74
C LYS A 339 -43.23 16.51 -49.40
N TYR A 340 -43.09 15.95 -50.60
CA TYR A 340 -44.13 15.19 -51.31
C TYR A 340 -44.53 13.87 -50.64
N LEU A 341 -43.61 13.14 -50.00
CA LEU A 341 -43.93 11.94 -49.21
C LEU A 341 -44.75 12.31 -47.97
N GLN A 342 -44.46 13.45 -47.34
CA GLN A 342 -45.23 13.97 -46.21
C GLN A 342 -46.68 14.31 -46.63
N LEU A 343 -46.84 14.96 -47.79
CA LEU A 343 -48.16 15.23 -48.39
C LEU A 343 -48.93 13.95 -48.78
N ILE A 344 -48.22 12.92 -49.26
CA ILE A 344 -48.81 11.62 -49.57
C ILE A 344 -49.32 10.92 -48.29
N PHE A 345 -48.55 10.95 -47.20
CA PHE A 345 -48.98 10.39 -45.91
C PHE A 345 -50.20 11.14 -45.32
N GLU A 346 -50.25 12.47 -45.44
CA GLU A 346 -51.43 13.27 -45.05
C GLU A 346 -52.67 12.90 -45.87
N GLN A 347 -52.53 12.73 -47.20
CA GLN A 347 -53.64 12.28 -48.06
C GLN A 347 -54.14 10.87 -47.70
N PHE A 348 -53.25 9.93 -47.41
CA PHE A 348 -53.64 8.57 -47.00
C PHE A 348 -54.30 8.54 -45.61
N SER A 349 -53.91 9.43 -44.69
CA SER A 349 -54.56 9.56 -43.38
C SER A 349 -56.03 10.03 -43.48
N MET A 350 -56.35 10.88 -44.46
CA MET A 350 -57.72 11.33 -44.76
C MET A 350 -58.57 10.23 -45.42
N LEU A 351 -57.95 9.36 -46.24
CA LEU A 351 -58.62 8.21 -46.87
C LEU A 351 -59.11 7.19 -45.83
N ASN A 352 -58.32 6.94 -44.77
CA ASN A 352 -58.74 6.11 -43.65
C ASN A 352 -59.89 6.72 -42.83
N ARG A 353 -59.98 8.06 -42.75
CA ARG A 353 -61.12 8.73 -42.12
C ARG A 353 -62.41 8.58 -42.94
N ILE A 354 -62.33 8.63 -44.26
CA ILE A 354 -63.51 8.46 -45.15
C ILE A 354 -63.97 6.99 -45.17
N LEU A 355 -63.05 6.03 -45.19
CA LEU A 355 -63.38 4.61 -45.18
C LEU A 355 -64.03 4.15 -43.86
N ASN A 356 -63.72 4.81 -42.74
CA ASN A 356 -64.40 4.58 -41.45
C ASN A 356 -65.78 5.24 -41.34
N PHE A 357 -66.16 6.14 -42.25
CA PHE A 357 -67.51 6.73 -42.34
C PHE A 357 -68.47 5.96 -43.25
N LEU A 358 -67.94 5.03 -44.07
CA LEU A 358 -68.70 4.21 -45.03
C LEU A 358 -68.92 2.76 -44.53
N ARG A 359 -68.68 2.52 -43.24
CA ARG A 359 -68.86 1.23 -42.56
C ARG A 359 -69.83 1.44 -41.41
#